data_AF-A0A975W4W2-F1
#
_entry.id   AF-A0A975W4W2-F1
#
_cell.length_a   1.000
_cell.length_b   1.000
_cell.length_c   1.000
_cell.angle_alpha   90.00
_cell.angle_beta   90.00
_cell.angle_gamma   90.00
#
_symmetry.space_group_name_H-M   'P 1'
#
loop_
_entity.id
_entity.type
_entity.pdbx_description
1 polymer ?
#
loop_
_entity_poly.entity_id
_entity_poly.type
_entity_poly.pdbx_seq_one_letter_code
_entity_poly.pdbx_strand_id
1 'polypeptide(L)' 'MQIPEATLHKHYLSGEFFITAEAAQAHDVDEVLRWFNGPHEPVTVGDTRDIGHGLKAYFGYDDSKPMRKALFVRIY' A
#
# COMPACT_ATOMS: atom_id res chain seq x y z
N MET A 1 6.49 8.45 2.55
CA MET A 1 7.75 7.67 2.48
C MET A 1 7.49 6.34 1.77
N GLN A 2 8.48 5.80 1.05
CA GLN A 2 8.38 4.49 0.40
C GLN A 2 8.64 3.37 1.41
N ILE A 3 7.81 2.34 1.40
CA ILE A 3 8.01 1.14 2.22
C ILE A 3 9.11 0.28 1.57
N PRO A 4 10.14 -0.16 2.31
CA PRO A 4 11.21 -0.97 1.76
C PRO A 4 10.71 -2.28 1.15
N GLU A 5 11.28 -2.68 0.01
CA GLU A 5 10.94 -3.94 -0.67
C GLU A 5 11.11 -5.16 0.24
N ALA A 6 12.15 -5.17 1.09
CA ALA A 6 12.36 -6.24 2.07
C ALA A 6 11.20 -6.36 3.08
N THR A 7 10.54 -5.25 3.43
CA THR A 7 9.34 -5.27 4.29
C THR A 7 8.16 -5.82 3.52
N LEU A 8 7.94 -5.39 2.28
CA LEU A 8 6.85 -5.89 1.42
C LEU A 8 6.96 -7.40 1.18
N HIS A 9 8.15 -7.91 0.90
CA HIS A 9 8.37 -9.33 0.67
C HIS A 9 8.06 -10.21 1.88
N LYS A 10 8.21 -9.72 3.12
CA LYS A 10 7.78 -10.45 4.33
C LYS A 10 6.27 -10.71 4.35
N HIS A 11 5.51 -9.84 3.69
CA HIS A 11 4.05 -9.93 3.56
C HIS A 11 3.62 -10.44 2.19
N TYR A 12 4.52 -11.03 1.39
CA TYR A 12 4.22 -11.53 0.04
C TYR A 12 3.68 -10.45 -0.93
N LEU A 13 4.00 -9.18 -0.66
CA LEU A 13 3.62 -8.05 -1.49
C LEU A 13 4.77 -7.67 -2.43
N SER A 14 4.42 -7.05 -3.55
CA SER A 14 5.38 -6.51 -4.51
C SER A 14 4.84 -5.22 -5.14
N GLY A 15 5.73 -4.46 -5.79
CA GLY A 15 5.38 -3.16 -6.38
C GLY A 15 5.74 -2.00 -5.46
N GLU A 16 5.11 -0.85 -5.69
CA GLU A 16 5.45 0.40 -5.01
C GLU A 16 4.40 0.72 -3.94
N PHE A 17 4.81 0.69 -2.68
CA PHE A 17 3.97 1.06 -1.54
C PHE A 17 4.53 2.32 -0.87
N PHE A 18 3.66 3.27 -0.60
CA PHE A 18 3.98 4.50 0.08
C PHE A 18 3.08 4.66 1.29
N ILE A 19 3.62 5.13 2.41
CA ILE A 19 2.88 5.49 3.61
C ILE A 19 3.19 6.94 3.98
N THR A 20 2.23 7.71 4.48
CA THR A 20 2.50 9.07 5.00
C THR A 20 3.39 9.00 6.24
N ALA A 21 4.08 10.10 6.56
CA ALA A 21 4.96 10.13 7.73
C ALA A 21 4.13 10.00 9.02
N GLU A 22 2.96 10.63 9.03
CA GLU A 22 1.99 10.62 10.10
C GLU A 22 1.49 9.18 10.37
N ALA A 23 1.06 8.46 9.33
CA ALA A 23 0.58 7.09 9.46
C ALA A 23 1.71 6.13 9.91
N ALA A 24 2.93 6.30 9.39
CA ALA A 24 4.08 5.47 9.78
C ALA A 24 4.55 5.72 11.22
N GLN A 25 4.28 6.90 11.78
CA GLN A 25 4.56 7.21 13.19
C GLN A 25 3.46 6.69 14.12
N ALA A 26 2.22 6.68 13.65
CA ALA A 26 1.06 6.30 14.44
C ALA A 26 0.78 4.78 14.45
N HIS A 27 1.23 4.04 13.42
CA HIS A 27 0.89 2.63 13.23
C HIS A 27 2.10 1.77 12.90
N ASP A 28 2.06 0.51 13.32
CA ASP A 28 3.03 -0.50 12.90
C ASP A 28 2.80 -0.85 11.41
N VAL A 29 3.81 -0.60 10.58
CA VAL A 29 3.77 -0.90 9.15
C VAL A 29 3.49 -2.38 8.90
N ASP A 30 4.01 -3.29 9.73
CA ASP A 30 3.76 -4.73 9.55
C ASP A 30 2.30 -5.10 9.82
N GLU A 31 1.61 -4.41 10.73
CA GLU A 31 0.17 -4.60 10.96
C GLU A 31 -0.65 -4.09 9.78
N VAL A 32 -0.33 -2.88 9.30
CA VAL A 32 -1.00 -2.26 8.15
C VAL A 32 -0.90 -3.13 6.89
N LEU A 33 0.28 -3.71 6.63
CA LEU A 33 0.51 -4.53 5.44
C LEU A 33 -0.23 -5.88 5.45
N ARG A 34 -0.60 -6.40 6.63
CA ARG A 34 -1.38 -7.65 6.71
C ARG A 34 -2.76 -7.53 6.08
N TRP A 35 -3.35 -6.33 6.06
CA TRP A 35 -4.66 -6.10 5.46
C TRP A 35 -4.73 -6.56 4.00
N PHE A 36 -3.66 -6.35 3.22
CA PHE A 36 -3.56 -6.70 1.80
C PHE A 36 -3.52 -8.22 1.54
N ASN A 37 -3.35 -9.03 2.58
CA ASN A 37 -3.40 -10.49 2.50
C ASN A 37 -4.70 -11.06 3.07
N GLY A 38 -5.61 -10.20 3.56
CA GLY A 38 -6.93 -10.58 4.03
C GLY A 38 -7.94 -10.71 2.89
N PRO A 39 -9.10 -11.33 3.15
CA PRO A 39 -10.19 -11.35 2.18
C PRO A 39 -10.78 -9.95 2.04
N HIS A 40 -10.69 -9.38 0.84
CA HIS A 40 -11.34 -8.12 0.48
C HIS A 40 -11.87 -8.18 -0.96
N GLU A 41 -12.78 -7.27 -1.30
CA GLU A 41 -13.26 -7.14 -2.68
C GLU A 41 -12.11 -6.83 -3.65
N PRO A 42 -12.23 -7.21 -4.93
CA PRO A 42 -11.29 -6.78 -5.96
C PRO A 42 -11.14 -5.26 -5.97
N VAL A 43 -9.91 -4.79 -6.12
CA VAL A 43 -9.57 -3.38 -6.24
C VAL A 43 -9.31 -3.02 -7.69
N THR A 44 -9.73 -1.83 -8.10
CA THR A 44 -9.42 -1.23 -9.42
C THR A 44 -8.48 -0.05 -9.25
N VAL A 45 -7.69 0.26 -10.28
CA VAL A 45 -6.93 1.52 -10.31
C VAL A 45 -7.89 2.69 -10.15
N GLY A 46 -7.55 3.61 -9.25
CA GLY A 46 -8.37 4.74 -8.84
C GLY A 46 -9.16 4.48 -7.55
N ASP A 47 -9.27 3.23 -7.09
CA ASP A 47 -9.98 2.91 -5.85
C ASP A 47 -9.24 3.47 -4.63
N THR A 48 -10.04 3.85 -3.63
CA THR A 48 -9.57 4.04 -2.26
C THR A 48 -10.32 3.08 -1.35
N ARG A 49 -9.60 2.29 -0.56
CA ARG A 49 -10.16 1.35 0.41
C ARG A 49 -9.83 1.78 1.84
N ASP A 50 -10.80 1.62 2.73
CA ASP A 50 -10.56 1.68 4.17
C ASP A 50 -9.80 0.41 4.58
N ILE A 51 -8.64 0.59 5.21
CA ILE A 51 -7.78 -0.52 5.63
C ILE A 51 -7.75 -0.69 7.16
N GLY A 52 -8.69 -0.06 7.86
CA GLY A 52 -8.77 -0.05 9.32
C GLY A 52 -7.83 0.97 9.95
N HIS A 53 -7.90 1.08 11.28
CA HIS A 53 -7.07 1.98 12.10
C HIS A 53 -7.16 3.46 11.72
N GLY A 54 -8.24 3.87 11.04
CA GLY A 54 -8.41 5.23 10.53
C GLY A 54 -7.60 5.53 9.25
N LEU A 55 -6.96 4.52 8.66
CA LEU A 55 -6.13 4.63 7.46
C LEU A 55 -6.91 4.28 6.20
N LYS A 56 -6.46 4.85 5.08
CA LYS A 56 -6.95 4.51 3.74
C LYS A 56 -5.81 4.12 2.82
N ALA A 57 -6.07 3.19 1.90
CA ALA A 57 -5.16 2.83 0.82
C ALA A 57 -5.76 3.26 -0.53
N TYR A 58 -5.05 4.14 -1.24
CA TYR A 58 -5.33 4.49 -2.62
C TYR A 58 -4.50 3.62 -3.57
N PHE A 59 -5.16 3.02 -4.57
CA PHE A 59 -4.53 2.17 -5.59
C PHE A 59 -4.36 2.98 -6.88
N GLY A 60 -3.14 3.38 -7.17
CA GLY A 60 -2.82 4.31 -8.25
C GLY A 60 -2.08 3.67 -9.42
N TYR A 61 -2.05 4.43 -10.52
CA TYR A 61 -1.28 4.13 -11.71
C TYR A 61 -0.50 5.39 -12.16
N ASP A 62 0.76 5.20 -12.55
CA ASP A 62 1.68 6.23 -13.04
C ASP A 62 2.33 5.72 -14.33
N ASP A 63 1.83 6.20 -15.46
CA ASP A 63 2.24 5.79 -16.81
C ASP A 63 3.64 6.28 -17.21
N SER A 64 4.20 7.23 -16.45
CA SER A 64 5.57 7.69 -16.65
C SER A 64 6.63 6.69 -16.16
N LYS A 65 6.21 5.66 -15.41
CA LYS A 65 7.10 4.65 -14.82
C LYS A 65 7.11 3.34 -15.61
N PRO A 66 8.21 2.55 -15.52
CA PRO A 66 8.24 1.20 -16.07
C PRO A 66 7.09 0.34 -15.51
N MET A 67 6.57 -0.59 -16.32
CA MET A 67 5.34 -1.36 -16.04
C MET A 67 5.25 -1.95 -14.62
N ARG A 68 6.36 -2.44 -14.07
CA ARG A 68 6.43 -3.02 -12.70
C ARG A 68 6.28 -1.98 -11.58
N LYS A 69 6.56 -0.71 -11.85
CA LYS A 69 6.50 0.44 -10.92
C LYS A 69 5.34 1.39 -11.21
N ALA A 70 4.61 1.15 -12.29
CA ALA A 70 3.51 1.98 -12.71
C ALA A 70 2.30 1.82 -11.78
N LEU A 71 2.04 0.61 -11.27
CA LEU A 71 1.04 0.37 -10.23
C LEU A 71 1.63 0.64 -8.85
N PHE A 72 0.91 1.42 -8.04
CA PHE A 72 1.34 1.75 -6.69
C PHE A 72 0.19 1.80 -5.69
N VAL A 73 0.52 1.69 -4.40
CA VAL A 73 -0.40 1.86 -3.29
C VAL A 73 0.08 3.03 -2.43
N ARG A 74 -0.81 3.94 -2.08
CA ARG A 74 -0.53 5.04 -1.14
C ARG A 74 -1.44 4.93 0.08
N ILE A 75 -0.82 4.82 1.25
CA ILE A 75 -1.45 4.69 2.56
C ILE A 75 -1.35 6.02 3.30
N TYR A 76 -2.47 6.50 3.83
CA TYR A 76 -2.57 7.80 4.52
C TYR A 76 -3.67 7.82 5.58
#